data_AF-A0A8W8KCV7-F1
#
_entry.id   AF-A0A8W8KCV7-F1
#
_cell.length_a   1.000
_cell.length_b   1.000
_cell.length_c   1.000
_cell.angle_alpha   90.00
_cell.angle_beta   90.00
_cell.angle_gamma   90.00
#
_symmetry.space_group_name_H-M   'P 1'
#
loop_
_entity.id
_entity.type
_entity.pdbx_description
1 polymer ?
#
loop_
_entity_poly.entity_id
_entity_poly.type
_entity_poly.pdbx_seq_one_letter_code
_entity_poly.pdbx_strand_id
1 'polypeptide(L)'
;MMGKSGLLLVGFVLCVVYFSGAVSAFRTCAEARYCCPGRNNTCFAHGPRMDNDNKQERCFCDQECVTMGDCCIDYTQTCSGKDCLVDEWGSWSKCSETCGYGTQRRKRKVLRHRQNGGKRCPVLHEKRACVGDQCFAVQSVEFRGKELGEVGNILPAEFGRWRTSSQYSMRHDIRRNLIENRLSNEVPTRLAYCARFTIVSTSLYCNTTEFSKKWANELQLRKTVCVQCDPFAMDKDLGTRCKGHGVYKEVTRWNAVDVPYCTGLWRQETEPTDCVCDVDLKDSFILI
;
A
#
# COMPACT_ATOMS: atom_id res chain seq x y z
N MET A 1 51.14 -91.38 40.59
CA MET A 1 50.60 -92.76 40.48
C MET A 1 49.18 -92.65 39.94
N MET A 2 49.04 -92.83 38.62
CA MET A 2 48.36 -93.99 38.02
C MET A 2 46.85 -93.97 38.36
N GLY A 3 45.97 -93.51 37.50
CA GLY A 3 45.80 -93.95 36.12
C GLY A 3 44.76 -95.07 36.11
N LYS A 4 43.52 -94.75 35.70
CA LYS A 4 42.56 -95.74 35.19
C LYS A 4 41.81 -95.13 34.01
N SER A 5 42.38 -95.40 32.85
CA SER A 5 41.72 -95.52 31.56
C SER A 5 40.68 -96.63 31.63
N GLY A 6 39.51 -96.43 31.01
CA GLY A 6 38.44 -97.42 30.91
C GLY A 6 37.45 -97.04 29.82
N LEU A 7 37.90 -97.18 28.58
CA LEU A 7 37.18 -97.03 27.32
C LEU A 7 36.18 -98.20 27.13
N LEU A 8 34.96 -97.94 26.65
CA LEU A 8 34.11 -98.78 25.75
C LEU A 8 32.73 -98.08 25.62
N LEU A 9 32.50 -97.32 24.56
CA LEU A 9 31.89 -97.72 23.28
C LEU A 9 30.35 -97.86 23.33
N VAL A 10 29.73 -97.21 22.34
CA VAL A 10 28.48 -97.53 21.63
C VAL A 10 27.40 -96.46 21.75
N GLY A 11 27.02 -95.88 20.61
CA GLY A 11 25.65 -95.42 20.38
C GLY A 11 25.47 -93.95 20.02
N PHE A 12 25.74 -93.62 18.76
CA PHE A 12 25.17 -92.48 18.03
C PHE A 12 23.65 -92.37 18.28
N VAL A 13 23.18 -91.26 18.88
CA VAL A 13 21.91 -90.61 18.50
C VAL A 13 22.04 -89.10 18.74
N LEU A 14 22.53 -88.40 17.73
CA LEU A 14 22.30 -86.97 17.54
C LEU A 14 20.80 -86.78 17.26
N CYS A 15 19.98 -86.48 18.27
CA CYS A 15 18.67 -85.89 18.03
C CYS A 15 18.87 -84.38 17.85
N VAL A 16 19.39 -84.01 16.68
CA VAL A 16 19.25 -82.66 16.16
C VAL A 16 17.76 -82.47 15.89
N VAL A 17 17.07 -81.74 16.75
CA VAL A 17 15.73 -81.24 16.42
C VAL A 17 15.91 -80.08 15.44
N TYR A 18 16.22 -80.41 14.19
CA TYR A 18 15.84 -79.60 13.06
C TYR A 18 14.35 -79.86 12.87
N PHE A 19 13.51 -79.02 13.46
CA PHE A 19 12.21 -78.74 12.86
C PHE A 19 12.27 -77.34 12.26
N SER A 20 12.70 -77.36 11.01
CA SER A 20 12.29 -76.45 9.94
C SER A 20 10.88 -75.95 10.14
N GLY A 21 10.76 -74.64 10.22
CA GLY A 21 9.48 -73.96 10.28
C GLY A 21 9.73 -72.48 10.43
N ALA A 22 10.25 -71.83 9.37
CA ALA A 22 9.88 -70.44 9.17
C ALA A 22 8.36 -70.45 9.01
N VAL A 23 7.64 -70.32 10.12
CA VAL A 23 6.26 -69.87 10.08
C VAL A 23 6.40 -68.49 9.46
N SER A 24 6.17 -68.40 8.15
CA SER A 24 6.00 -67.13 7.47
C SER A 24 4.80 -66.50 8.16
N ALA A 25 5.08 -65.70 9.20
CA ALA A 25 4.06 -64.99 9.93
C ALA A 25 3.22 -64.28 8.89
N PHE A 26 1.91 -64.56 8.90
CA PHE A 26 0.97 -63.86 8.04
C PHE A 26 1.21 -62.36 8.25
N ARG A 27 1.56 -61.64 7.18
CA ARG A 27 1.75 -60.19 7.26
C ARG A 27 0.60 -59.56 6.52
N THR A 28 -0.19 -58.77 7.24
CA THR A 28 -1.17 -57.85 6.67
C THR A 28 -0.46 -56.64 6.04
N CYS A 29 -1.14 -55.84 5.24
CA CYS A 29 -0.58 -54.57 4.77
C CYS A 29 -0.18 -53.67 5.95
N ALA A 30 -0.98 -53.69 7.03
CA ALA A 30 -0.70 -52.95 8.26
C ALA A 30 0.61 -53.37 8.92
N GLU A 31 0.84 -54.68 9.04
CA GLU A 31 2.02 -55.22 9.70
C GLU A 31 3.29 -55.09 8.85
N ALA A 32 3.15 -55.20 7.53
CA ALA A 32 4.23 -54.93 6.58
C ALA A 32 4.52 -53.43 6.39
N ARG A 33 3.62 -52.54 6.85
CA ARG A 33 3.63 -51.08 6.58
C ARG A 33 3.74 -50.75 5.09
N TYR A 34 3.09 -51.57 4.27
CA TYR A 34 3.08 -51.40 2.82
C TYR A 34 1.80 -50.69 2.40
N CYS A 35 1.95 -49.54 1.74
CA CYS A 35 0.90 -48.84 1.00
C CYS A 35 1.57 -48.12 -0.19
N CYS A 36 1.81 -48.86 -1.27
CA CYS A 36 2.56 -48.32 -2.39
C CYS A 36 1.65 -47.55 -3.37
N PRO A 37 2.07 -46.37 -3.85
CA PRO A 37 1.33 -45.66 -4.87
C PRO A 37 1.49 -46.34 -6.24
N GLY A 38 0.41 -46.34 -7.04
CA GLY A 38 0.37 -47.02 -8.34
C GLY A 38 0.51 -48.54 -8.24
N ARG A 39 0.75 -49.20 -9.40
CA ARG A 39 0.99 -50.64 -9.49
C ARG A 39 2.42 -50.98 -9.09
N ASN A 40 2.61 -51.83 -8.08
CA ASN A 40 3.95 -52.21 -7.62
C ASN A 40 4.02 -53.68 -7.19
N ASN A 41 4.54 -54.52 -8.10
CA ASN A 41 4.66 -55.96 -7.88
C ASN A 41 5.63 -56.36 -6.76
N THR A 42 6.42 -55.43 -6.22
CA THR A 42 7.28 -55.67 -5.04
C THR A 42 6.58 -55.35 -3.72
N CYS A 43 5.43 -54.68 -3.80
CA CYS A 43 4.63 -54.23 -2.66
C CYS A 43 3.58 -55.28 -2.29
N PHE A 44 4.06 -56.45 -1.87
CA PHE A 44 3.20 -57.58 -1.54
C PHE A 44 3.40 -58.05 -0.11
N ALA A 45 2.33 -58.61 0.46
CA ALA A 45 2.34 -59.28 1.75
C ALA A 45 1.86 -60.73 1.60
N HIS A 46 2.00 -61.52 2.67
CA HIS A 46 1.58 -62.92 2.70
C HIS A 46 0.36 -63.04 3.61
N GLY A 47 -0.83 -63.11 3.02
CA GLY A 47 -2.10 -63.06 3.74
C GLY A 47 -3.32 -63.28 2.85
N PRO A 48 -4.53 -63.37 3.43
CA PRO A 48 -5.75 -63.59 2.66
C PRO A 48 -6.06 -62.42 1.72
N ARG A 49 -6.53 -62.74 0.51
CA ARG A 49 -6.97 -61.78 -0.50
C ARG A 49 -8.46 -61.46 -0.35
N MET A 50 -8.89 -60.33 -0.90
CA MET A 50 -10.31 -59.93 -0.95
C MET A 50 -11.19 -60.89 -1.79
N ASP A 51 -10.62 -61.54 -2.81
CA ASP A 51 -11.32 -62.38 -3.79
C ASP A 51 -11.29 -63.89 -3.46
N ASN A 52 -10.40 -64.33 -2.57
CA ASN A 52 -10.23 -65.74 -2.22
C ASN A 52 -9.70 -65.91 -0.78
N ASP A 53 -10.43 -66.66 0.04
CA ASP A 53 -10.08 -67.00 1.44
C ASP A 53 -8.97 -68.07 1.55
N ASN A 54 -8.39 -68.51 0.42
CA ASN A 54 -7.39 -69.57 0.42
C ASN A 54 -6.08 -69.10 1.09
N LYS A 55 -5.70 -69.79 2.16
CA LYS A 55 -4.99 -69.21 3.31
C LYS A 55 -3.48 -69.05 3.17
N GLN A 56 -2.90 -68.94 1.98
CA GLN A 56 -1.43 -68.80 1.86
C GLN A 56 -0.91 -68.26 0.52
N GLU A 57 -1.57 -67.28 -0.09
CA GLU A 57 -1.07 -66.69 -1.35
C GLU A 57 -0.63 -65.23 -1.17
N ARG A 58 0.24 -64.79 -2.08
CA ARG A 58 0.70 -63.41 -2.15
C ARG A 58 -0.49 -62.48 -2.41
N CYS A 59 -0.62 -61.42 -1.61
CA CYS A 59 -1.59 -60.35 -1.81
C CYS A 59 -0.86 -59.00 -1.95
N PHE A 60 -1.46 -58.03 -2.62
CA PHE A 60 -0.81 -56.75 -2.90
C PHE A 60 -1.33 -55.62 -2.00
N CYS A 61 -0.42 -54.71 -1.67
CA CYS A 61 -0.67 -53.52 -0.86
C CYS A 61 -0.40 -52.23 -1.66
N ASP A 62 -0.72 -52.26 -2.96
CA ASP A 62 -0.50 -51.16 -3.90
C ASP A 62 -1.81 -50.51 -4.37
N GLN A 63 -1.75 -49.34 -5.03
CA GLN A 63 -2.95 -48.56 -5.36
C GLN A 63 -3.88 -49.23 -6.38
N GLU A 64 -3.35 -50.08 -7.24
CA GLU A 64 -4.08 -50.71 -8.35
C GLU A 64 -4.59 -52.11 -8.03
N CYS A 65 -4.28 -52.65 -6.85
CA CYS A 65 -4.76 -53.97 -6.43
C CYS A 65 -6.30 -54.06 -6.40
N VAL A 66 -7.00 -52.93 -6.18
CA VAL A 66 -8.46 -52.89 -6.14
C VAL A 66 -9.04 -53.14 -7.52
N THR A 67 -8.40 -52.59 -8.56
CA THR A 67 -8.75 -52.79 -9.96
C THR A 67 -8.48 -54.23 -10.40
N MET A 68 -7.39 -54.82 -9.91
CA MET A 68 -6.96 -56.19 -10.26
C MET A 68 -7.62 -57.28 -9.40
N GLY A 69 -8.25 -56.91 -8.27
CA GLY A 69 -8.89 -57.85 -7.35
C GLY A 69 -7.93 -58.62 -6.44
N ASP A 70 -6.65 -58.24 -6.38
CA ASP A 70 -5.59 -58.98 -5.66
C ASP A 70 -5.10 -58.31 -4.37
N CYS A 71 -5.89 -57.36 -3.85
CA CYS A 71 -5.61 -56.70 -2.57
C CYS A 71 -5.62 -57.67 -1.39
N CYS A 72 -4.74 -57.43 -0.43
CA CYS A 72 -4.89 -58.02 0.90
C CYS A 72 -6.21 -57.57 1.55
N ILE A 73 -6.79 -58.41 2.42
CA ILE A 73 -8.10 -58.14 3.05
C ILE A 73 -8.14 -56.85 3.88
N ASP A 74 -7.01 -56.43 4.48
CA ASP A 74 -6.90 -55.23 5.30
C ASP A 74 -6.58 -53.97 4.47
N TYR A 75 -6.38 -54.11 3.16
CA TYR A 75 -5.93 -53.03 2.29
C TYR A 75 -6.82 -51.78 2.36
N THR A 76 -8.14 -51.94 2.30
CA THR A 76 -9.06 -50.78 2.32
C THR A 76 -9.03 -50.04 3.66
N GLN A 77 -8.80 -50.76 4.76
CA GLN A 77 -8.73 -50.16 6.09
C GLN A 77 -7.36 -49.50 6.32
N THR A 78 -6.29 -50.16 5.91
CA THR A 78 -4.90 -49.73 6.12
C THR A 78 -4.45 -48.67 5.13
N CYS A 79 -4.74 -48.90 3.85
CA CYS A 79 -4.24 -48.13 2.72
C CYS A 79 -5.31 -47.28 2.05
N SER A 80 -6.48 -47.10 2.65
CA SER A 80 -7.44 -46.09 2.17
C SER A 80 -6.75 -44.74 2.01
N GLY A 81 -6.91 -44.14 0.83
CA GLY A 81 -6.36 -42.84 0.51
C GLY A 81 -6.91 -41.78 1.46
N LYS A 82 -6.01 -41.14 2.21
CA LYS A 82 -6.39 -40.00 3.06
C LYS A 82 -6.03 -38.73 2.32
N ASP A 83 -7.06 -38.01 1.90
CA ASP A 83 -6.90 -36.70 1.28
C ASP A 83 -6.20 -35.72 2.22
N CYS A 84 -5.46 -34.80 1.62
CA CYS A 84 -4.87 -33.71 2.36
C CYS A 84 -5.96 -32.83 3.00
N LEU A 85 -5.81 -32.56 4.30
CA LEU A 85 -6.68 -31.68 5.06
C LEU A 85 -5.93 -30.37 5.34
N VAL A 86 -6.57 -29.25 5.04
CA VAL A 86 -6.03 -27.90 5.28
C VAL A 86 -6.92 -27.14 6.23
N ASP A 87 -6.33 -26.19 6.93
CA ASP A 87 -7.01 -25.30 7.86
C ASP A 87 -7.83 -24.23 7.11
N GLU A 88 -8.63 -23.48 7.86
CA GLU A 88 -9.24 -22.25 7.37
C GLU A 88 -8.18 -21.22 6.96
N TRP A 89 -8.60 -20.26 6.13
CA TRP A 89 -7.73 -19.17 5.73
C TRP A 89 -7.43 -18.26 6.91
N GLY A 90 -6.14 -17.96 7.13
CA GLY A 90 -5.76 -16.88 8.03
C GLY A 90 -6.19 -15.51 7.52
N SER A 91 -6.06 -14.50 8.37
CA SER A 91 -6.34 -13.10 8.02
C SER A 91 -5.49 -12.62 6.85
N TRP A 92 -6.04 -11.68 6.08
CA TRP A 92 -5.29 -10.97 5.06
C TRP A 92 -4.17 -10.12 5.68
N SER A 93 -3.01 -10.10 5.02
CA SER A 93 -1.94 -9.15 5.34
C SER A 93 -2.40 -7.71 5.12
N LYS A 94 -1.63 -6.75 5.64
CA LYS A 94 -1.73 -5.36 5.19
C LYS A 94 -1.49 -5.27 3.68
N CYS A 95 -2.04 -4.22 3.05
CA CYS A 95 -1.79 -3.93 1.64
C CYS A 95 -0.28 -3.71 1.44
N SER A 96 0.28 -4.19 0.32
CA SER A 96 1.71 -4.02 0.03
C SER A 96 2.07 -2.55 -0.14
N GLU A 97 1.14 -1.78 -0.71
CA GLU A 97 1.28 -0.34 -0.88
C GLU A 97 0.52 0.39 0.21
N THR A 98 1.13 1.44 0.76
CA THR A 98 0.47 2.37 1.69
C THR A 98 -0.46 3.34 0.96
N CYS A 99 -0.25 3.56 -0.34
CA CYS A 99 -1.11 4.38 -1.21
C CYS A 99 -1.28 3.71 -2.59
N GLY A 100 -2.46 3.83 -3.20
CA GLY A 100 -2.72 3.34 -4.55
C GLY A 100 -2.92 1.82 -4.62
N TYR A 101 -2.81 1.24 -5.81
CA TYR A 101 -3.07 -0.18 -6.02
C TYR A 101 -1.93 -1.06 -5.50
N GLY A 102 -2.26 -1.99 -4.61
CA GLY A 102 -1.32 -2.96 -4.08
C GLY A 102 -1.89 -4.38 -4.04
N THR A 103 -1.20 -5.27 -3.32
CA THR A 103 -1.61 -6.66 -3.15
C THR A 103 -1.62 -7.07 -1.67
N GLN A 104 -2.66 -7.79 -1.24
CA GLN A 104 -2.70 -8.48 0.05
C GLN A 104 -2.52 -9.98 -0.13
N ARG A 105 -1.98 -10.64 0.90
CA ARG A 105 -1.72 -12.08 0.90
C ARG A 105 -2.31 -12.73 2.14
N ARG A 106 -2.83 -13.95 2.01
CA ARG A 106 -3.17 -14.81 3.14
C ARG A 106 -2.65 -16.23 2.93
N LYS A 107 -2.49 -16.96 4.03
CA LYS A 107 -2.01 -18.34 4.04
C LYS A 107 -2.88 -19.21 4.94
N ARG A 108 -2.96 -20.49 4.61
CA ARG A 108 -3.53 -21.55 5.45
C ARG A 108 -2.53 -22.69 5.62
N LYS A 109 -2.63 -23.43 6.71
CA LYS A 109 -1.70 -24.51 7.03
C LYS A 109 -2.27 -25.85 6.60
N VAL A 110 -1.39 -26.81 6.36
CA VAL A 110 -1.78 -28.22 6.18
C VAL A 110 -1.97 -28.82 7.58
N LEU A 111 -3.17 -29.30 7.86
CA LEU A 111 -3.49 -30.03 9.10
C LEU A 111 -3.10 -31.50 8.98
N ARG A 112 -3.23 -32.07 7.78
CA ARG A 112 -2.82 -33.44 7.47
C ARG A 112 -2.34 -33.56 6.03
N HIS A 113 -1.14 -34.10 5.83
CA HIS A 113 -0.63 -34.41 4.51
C HIS A 113 -1.37 -35.60 3.87
N ARG A 114 -1.39 -35.67 2.54
CA ARG A 114 -1.96 -36.80 1.81
C ARG A 114 -1.23 -38.11 2.15
N GLN A 115 -1.97 -39.22 2.22
CA GLN A 115 -1.43 -40.57 2.44
C GLN A 115 -2.07 -41.56 1.46
N ASN A 116 -1.34 -42.62 1.12
CA ASN A 116 -1.84 -43.78 0.37
C ASN A 116 -2.62 -43.43 -0.91
N GLY A 117 -2.08 -42.52 -1.72
CA GLY A 117 -2.73 -42.10 -2.98
C GLY A 117 -3.86 -41.07 -2.85
N GLY A 118 -4.12 -40.55 -1.65
CA GLY A 118 -5.10 -39.46 -1.43
C GLY A 118 -4.77 -38.16 -2.17
N LYS A 119 -5.78 -37.29 -2.35
CA LYS A 119 -5.68 -36.04 -3.12
C LYS A 119 -4.63 -35.08 -2.54
N ARG A 120 -3.97 -34.34 -3.45
CA ARG A 120 -3.01 -33.29 -3.10
C ARG A 120 -3.70 -32.15 -2.35
N CYS A 121 -2.93 -31.44 -1.52
CA CYS A 121 -3.43 -30.26 -0.84
C CYS A 121 -3.86 -29.19 -1.86
N PRO A 122 -4.99 -28.51 -1.62
CA PRO A 122 -5.35 -27.34 -2.40
C PRO A 122 -4.36 -26.19 -2.17
N VAL A 123 -4.52 -25.08 -2.90
CA VAL A 123 -3.64 -23.92 -2.79
C VAL A 123 -3.54 -23.42 -1.34
N LEU A 124 -2.30 -23.17 -0.88
CA LEU A 124 -2.01 -22.76 0.50
C LEU A 124 -1.79 -21.25 0.64
N HIS A 125 -1.64 -20.55 -0.49
CA HIS A 125 -1.40 -19.12 -0.58
C HIS A 125 -2.42 -18.48 -1.51
N GLU A 126 -2.94 -17.34 -1.10
CA GLU A 126 -3.86 -16.55 -1.89
C GLU A 126 -3.40 -15.10 -1.94
N LYS A 127 -3.62 -14.45 -3.08
CA LYS A 127 -3.32 -13.04 -3.32
C LYS A 127 -4.55 -12.36 -3.87
N ARG A 128 -4.79 -11.12 -3.47
CA ARG A 128 -5.83 -10.25 -4.03
C ARG A 128 -5.35 -8.82 -4.16
N ALA A 129 -5.96 -8.06 -5.06
CA ALA A 129 -5.75 -6.63 -5.16
C ALA A 129 -6.31 -5.90 -3.91
N CYS A 130 -5.67 -4.79 -3.56
CA CYS A 130 -6.11 -3.85 -2.52
C CYS A 130 -5.79 -2.42 -2.96
N VAL A 131 -6.39 -1.45 -2.27
CA VAL A 131 -6.04 -0.03 -2.41
C VAL A 131 -5.54 0.46 -1.06
N GLY A 132 -4.33 1.04 -1.04
CA GLY A 132 -3.73 1.68 0.13
C GLY A 132 -4.44 2.99 0.45
N ASP A 133 -4.70 3.23 1.72
CA ASP A 133 -5.53 4.30 2.28
C ASP A 133 -4.73 5.56 2.67
N GLN A 134 -3.40 5.50 2.69
CA GLN A 134 -2.51 6.59 3.09
C GLN A 134 -1.94 7.34 1.89
N CYS A 135 -2.81 7.81 1.01
CA CYS A 135 -2.42 8.70 -0.08
C CYS A 135 -2.32 10.15 0.41
N PHE A 136 -1.16 10.52 0.97
CA PHE A 136 -0.88 11.91 1.37
C PHE A 136 -0.62 12.88 0.20
N ALA A 137 -0.84 12.49 -1.06
CA ALA A 137 -0.43 13.30 -2.22
C ALA A 137 -1.36 13.22 -3.43
N VAL A 138 -2.69 13.17 -3.24
CA VAL A 138 -3.63 13.33 -4.38
C VAL A 138 -4.51 14.57 -4.23
N GLN A 139 -4.82 15.02 -3.01
CA GLN A 139 -5.52 16.29 -2.82
C GLN A 139 -4.62 17.53 -2.98
N SER A 140 -3.30 17.40 -2.75
CA SER A 140 -2.36 18.52 -2.84
C SER A 140 -1.87 18.82 -4.26
N VAL A 141 -1.95 17.86 -5.20
CA VAL A 141 -1.45 18.04 -6.57
C VAL A 141 -2.47 18.81 -7.43
N GLU A 142 -3.76 18.52 -7.27
CA GLU A 142 -4.81 19.24 -8.01
C GLU A 142 -5.00 20.69 -7.48
N PHE A 143 -4.89 20.88 -6.15
CA PHE A 143 -4.94 22.21 -5.54
C PHE A 143 -3.70 23.05 -5.87
N ARG A 144 -2.48 22.47 -5.82
CA ARG A 144 -1.25 23.17 -6.25
C ARG A 144 -1.25 23.49 -7.74
N GLY A 145 -1.79 22.62 -8.59
CA GLY A 145 -1.94 22.91 -10.02
C GLY A 145 -2.82 24.12 -10.29
N LYS A 146 -3.91 24.28 -9.53
CA LYS A 146 -4.80 25.45 -9.62
C LYS A 146 -4.11 26.72 -9.11
N GLU A 147 -3.43 26.66 -7.96
CA GLU A 147 -2.68 27.78 -7.37
C GLU A 147 -1.53 28.27 -8.26
N LEU A 148 -0.74 27.34 -8.82
CA LEU A 148 0.31 27.65 -9.79
C LEU A 148 -0.25 28.30 -11.08
N GLY A 149 -1.51 27.99 -11.40
CA GLY A 149 -2.23 28.55 -12.54
C GLY A 149 -2.72 29.99 -12.33
N GLU A 150 -2.89 30.42 -11.08
CA GLU A 150 -3.44 31.74 -10.74
C GLU A 150 -2.47 32.88 -11.10
N VAL A 151 -3.05 34.09 -11.24
CA VAL A 151 -2.31 35.32 -11.51
C VAL A 151 -2.58 36.28 -10.36
N GLY A 152 -1.52 36.75 -9.70
CA GLY A 152 -1.60 37.78 -8.67
C GLY A 152 -1.86 39.14 -9.30
N ASN A 153 -3.05 39.69 -9.07
CA ASN A 153 -3.39 41.04 -9.47
C ASN A 153 -2.93 42.01 -8.37
N ILE A 154 -2.04 42.94 -8.71
CA ILE A 154 -1.41 43.82 -7.72
C ILE A 154 -1.64 45.30 -8.01
N LEU A 155 -1.65 46.07 -6.92
CA LEU A 155 -1.56 47.52 -6.88
C LEU A 155 -0.59 47.95 -5.77
N PRO A 156 -0.04 49.18 -5.82
CA PRO A 156 0.74 49.75 -4.73
C PRO A 156 0.01 49.68 -3.38
N ALA A 157 0.73 49.43 -2.30
CA ALA A 157 0.15 49.26 -0.96
C ALA A 157 -0.60 50.52 -0.47
N GLU A 158 -0.29 51.69 -1.01
CA GLU A 158 -1.00 52.94 -0.73
C GLU A 158 -2.51 52.89 -1.07
N PHE A 159 -2.91 52.09 -2.07
CA PHE A 159 -4.33 51.88 -2.40
C PHE A 159 -5.06 51.06 -1.31
N GLY A 160 -4.32 50.43 -0.40
CA GLY A 160 -4.83 49.74 0.78
C GLY A 160 -5.04 50.63 2.00
N ARG A 161 -4.43 51.83 2.08
CA ARG A 161 -4.47 52.72 3.26
C ARG A 161 -5.89 53.03 3.74
N TRP A 162 -6.85 53.17 2.82
CA TRP A 162 -8.23 53.44 3.17
C TRP A 162 -8.87 52.32 3.98
N ARG A 163 -8.43 51.06 3.81
CA ARG A 163 -8.98 49.89 4.51
C ARG A 163 -8.44 49.73 5.94
N THR A 164 -7.28 50.31 6.23
CA THR A 164 -6.57 50.21 7.52
C THR A 164 -6.61 51.49 8.36
N SER A 165 -7.18 52.57 7.82
CA SER A 165 -7.37 53.84 8.53
C SER A 165 -8.30 53.69 9.74
N SER A 166 -7.94 54.29 10.88
CA SER A 166 -8.81 54.36 12.07
C SER A 166 -10.10 55.18 11.84
N GLN A 167 -10.17 55.95 10.76
CA GLN A 167 -11.38 56.65 10.30
C GLN A 167 -12.23 55.80 9.35
N TYR A 168 -11.76 54.62 8.95
CA TYR A 168 -12.51 53.73 8.06
C TYR A 168 -13.71 53.14 8.78
N SER A 169 -14.90 53.44 8.26
CA SER A 169 -16.16 52.89 8.75
C SER A 169 -16.86 52.19 7.60
N MET A 170 -17.10 50.87 7.72
CA MET A 170 -17.99 50.13 6.81
C MET A 170 -19.37 50.79 6.68
N ARG A 171 -19.78 51.55 7.71
CA ARG A 171 -20.62 52.77 7.67
C ARG A 171 -20.86 53.42 6.30
N HIS A 172 -19.77 53.95 5.79
CA HIS A 172 -19.74 55.05 4.85
C HIS A 172 -18.90 54.72 3.62
N ASP A 173 -18.48 53.45 3.47
CA ASP A 173 -17.78 53.00 2.28
C ASP A 173 -18.76 53.00 1.09
N ILE A 174 -18.43 53.75 0.05
CA ILE A 174 -19.20 53.80 -1.21
C ILE A 174 -19.35 52.43 -1.88
N ARG A 175 -18.49 51.47 -1.55
CA ARG A 175 -18.54 50.08 -2.01
C ARG A 175 -19.43 49.19 -1.16
N ARG A 176 -20.06 49.69 -0.09
CA ARG A 176 -20.96 48.90 0.77
C ARG A 176 -21.97 48.06 -0.02
N ASN A 177 -22.58 48.63 -1.05
CA ASN A 177 -23.56 47.94 -1.89
C ASN A 177 -22.96 46.81 -2.76
N LEU A 178 -21.65 46.85 -3.03
CA LEU A 178 -20.90 45.78 -3.72
C LEU A 178 -20.43 44.69 -2.74
N ILE A 179 -20.32 45.03 -1.46
CA ILE A 179 -19.85 44.18 -0.36
C ILE A 179 -21.03 43.41 0.26
N GLU A 180 -22.19 44.04 0.41
CA GLU A 180 -23.40 43.45 1.02
C GLU A 180 -23.92 42.21 0.29
N ASN A 181 -23.74 42.12 -1.04
CA ASN A 181 -24.14 40.91 -1.80
C ASN A 181 -23.13 39.76 -1.72
N ARG A 182 -21.92 39.98 -1.17
CA ARG A 182 -20.85 38.97 -1.12
C ARG A 182 -20.52 38.51 0.30
N LEU A 183 -20.76 39.36 1.30
CA LEU A 183 -20.46 39.10 2.70
C LEU A 183 -21.76 38.99 3.50
N SER A 184 -22.25 37.76 3.63
CA SER A 184 -23.22 37.38 4.64
C SER A 184 -22.65 37.64 6.04
N ASN A 185 -22.78 38.85 6.60
CA ASN A 185 -22.59 39.22 8.02
C ASN A 185 -21.35 38.69 8.80
N GLU A 186 -20.39 38.03 8.16
CA GLU A 186 -19.26 37.38 8.80
C GLU A 186 -18.00 38.20 8.55
N VAL A 187 -17.53 38.83 9.62
CA VAL A 187 -16.22 39.48 9.67
C VAL A 187 -15.15 38.46 9.27
N PRO A 188 -14.23 38.79 8.35
CA PRO A 188 -13.14 37.90 7.98
C PRO A 188 -12.39 37.40 9.22
N THR A 189 -12.24 36.07 9.35
CA THR A 189 -11.64 35.44 10.53
C THR A 189 -10.13 35.54 10.58
N ARG A 190 -9.48 35.88 9.46
CA ARG A 190 -8.02 35.96 9.33
C ARG A 190 -7.55 37.41 9.24
N LEU A 191 -6.46 37.72 9.96
CA LEU A 191 -5.74 38.98 9.84
C LEU A 191 -5.10 39.11 8.45
N ALA A 192 -4.74 40.33 8.06
CA ALA A 192 -3.93 40.53 6.86
C ALA A 192 -2.64 39.71 6.97
N TYR A 193 -2.23 39.12 5.85
CA TYR A 193 -0.97 38.39 5.76
C TYR A 193 -0.14 38.94 4.61
N CYS A 194 1.18 38.78 4.69
CA CYS A 194 2.08 39.23 3.64
C CYS A 194 3.14 38.17 3.33
N ALA A 195 3.71 38.27 2.13
CA ALA A 195 4.85 37.46 1.71
C ALA A 195 5.77 38.30 0.82
N ARG A 196 7.05 37.90 0.76
CA ARG A 196 8.05 38.54 -0.10
C ARG A 196 8.23 37.75 -1.38
N PHE A 197 8.34 38.49 -2.49
CA PHE A 197 8.46 37.93 -3.83
C PHE A 197 9.67 38.49 -4.55
N THR A 198 10.48 37.63 -5.15
CA THR A 198 11.56 38.04 -6.05
C THR A 198 11.03 38.10 -7.48
N ILE A 199 11.21 39.24 -8.16
CA ILE A 199 10.82 39.38 -9.57
C ILE A 199 11.74 38.53 -10.45
N VAL A 200 11.15 37.59 -11.18
CA VAL A 200 11.84 36.65 -12.07
C VAL A 200 11.82 37.15 -13.51
N SER A 201 10.73 37.77 -13.94
CA SER A 201 10.65 38.45 -15.23
C SER A 201 9.66 39.60 -15.15
N THR A 202 9.87 40.60 -16.01
CA THR A 202 8.95 41.72 -16.18
C THR A 202 8.75 41.98 -17.66
N SER A 203 7.52 42.35 -18.01
CA SER A 203 7.16 42.87 -19.32
C SER A 203 7.84 44.23 -19.56
N LEU A 204 8.14 44.51 -20.84
CA LEU A 204 8.69 45.81 -21.27
C LEU A 204 7.71 46.96 -21.03
N TYR A 205 6.40 46.68 -20.98
CA TYR A 205 5.34 47.67 -20.76
C TYR A 205 5.31 48.22 -19.32
N CYS A 206 6.03 47.60 -18.38
CA CYS A 206 6.14 48.12 -17.03
C CYS A 206 7.01 49.39 -16.94
N ASN A 207 7.88 49.63 -17.92
CA ASN A 207 8.71 50.83 -17.98
C ASN A 207 7.92 51.99 -18.60
N THR A 208 7.22 52.75 -17.77
CA THR A 208 6.35 53.85 -18.18
C THR A 208 6.89 55.20 -17.70
N THR A 209 6.62 56.23 -18.50
CA THR A 209 6.89 57.64 -18.17
C THR A 209 5.67 58.34 -17.55
N GLU A 210 4.51 57.69 -17.55
CA GLU A 210 3.28 58.24 -16.97
C GLU A 210 3.38 58.31 -15.44
N PHE A 211 3.17 59.51 -14.88
CA PHE A 211 3.40 59.76 -13.45
C PHE A 211 2.55 58.86 -12.54
N SER A 212 1.27 58.68 -12.86
CA SER A 212 0.33 57.82 -12.12
C SER A 212 0.72 56.34 -12.11
N LYS A 213 1.49 55.88 -13.10
CA LYS A 213 1.87 54.47 -13.29
C LYS A 213 3.35 54.21 -13.06
N LYS A 214 4.12 55.25 -12.71
CA LYS A 214 5.57 55.21 -12.52
C LYS A 214 6.00 54.18 -11.46
N TRP A 215 5.10 53.80 -10.56
CA TRP A 215 5.31 52.75 -9.59
C TRP A 215 5.71 51.40 -10.23
N ALA A 216 5.20 51.08 -11.43
CA ALA A 216 5.50 49.82 -12.11
C ALA A 216 6.98 49.70 -12.50
N ASN A 217 7.71 50.82 -12.60
CA ASN A 217 9.14 50.83 -12.85
C ASN A 217 9.95 50.19 -11.71
N GLU A 218 9.35 50.00 -10.53
CA GLU A 218 9.97 49.31 -9.40
C GLU A 218 9.99 47.79 -9.55
N LEU A 219 9.17 47.22 -10.45
CA LEU A 219 9.08 45.78 -10.71
C LEU A 219 10.22 45.29 -11.63
N GLN A 220 11.46 45.42 -11.17
CA GLN A 220 12.65 45.07 -11.94
C GLN A 220 13.17 43.69 -11.58
N LEU A 221 13.82 43.04 -12.54
CA LEU A 221 14.44 41.73 -12.38
C LEU A 221 15.30 41.65 -11.10
N ARG A 222 15.13 40.58 -10.32
CA ARG A 222 15.81 40.30 -9.03
C ARG A 222 15.47 41.25 -7.88
N LYS A 223 14.65 42.28 -8.06
CA LYS A 223 14.14 43.04 -6.92
C LYS A 223 13.19 42.17 -6.10
N THR A 224 13.23 42.37 -4.78
CA THR A 224 12.29 41.73 -3.84
C THR A 224 11.23 42.73 -3.45
N VAL A 225 9.97 42.33 -3.53
CA VAL A 225 8.81 43.15 -3.19
C VAL A 225 8.01 42.51 -2.06
N CYS A 226 7.34 43.32 -1.25
CA CYS A 226 6.38 42.86 -0.25
C CYS A 226 4.97 42.88 -0.85
N VAL A 227 4.23 41.78 -0.72
CA VAL A 227 2.85 41.70 -1.21
C VAL A 227 1.94 41.27 -0.08
N GLN A 228 0.94 42.10 0.22
CA GLN A 228 -0.03 41.88 1.28
C GLN A 228 -1.37 41.41 0.72
N CYS A 229 -1.99 40.46 1.40
CA CYS A 229 -3.37 40.05 1.20
C CYS A 229 -4.23 40.60 2.33
N ASP A 230 -5.10 41.55 2.00
CA ASP A 230 -6.07 42.08 2.95
C ASP A 230 -7.26 41.13 3.12
N PRO A 231 -7.90 41.10 4.31
CA PRO A 231 -9.05 40.24 4.56
C PRO A 231 -10.22 40.45 3.58
N PHE A 232 -10.35 41.65 3.01
CA PHE A 232 -11.38 41.97 2.01
C PHE A 232 -11.08 41.42 0.61
N ALA A 233 -9.82 41.09 0.31
CA ALA A 233 -9.41 40.44 -0.93
C ALA A 233 -9.34 38.92 -0.78
N MET A 234 -9.56 38.39 0.42
CA MET A 234 -9.59 36.95 0.67
C MET A 234 -10.88 36.31 0.16
N ASP A 235 -10.74 35.12 -0.41
CA ASP A 235 -11.84 34.32 -0.91
C ASP A 235 -12.07 33.12 0.02
N LYS A 236 -13.31 32.93 0.48
CA LYS A 236 -13.70 31.80 1.35
C LYS A 236 -13.58 30.47 0.61
N ASP A 237 -13.90 30.43 -0.68
CA ASP A 237 -13.86 29.21 -1.49
C ASP A 237 -12.42 28.75 -1.74
N LEU A 238 -11.45 29.65 -1.58
CA LEU A 238 -10.02 29.36 -1.66
C LEU A 238 -9.39 29.06 -0.28
N GLY A 239 -10.19 28.99 0.79
CA GLY A 239 -9.69 28.78 2.16
C GLY A 239 -9.13 30.05 2.80
N THR A 240 -9.77 31.20 2.57
CA THR A 240 -9.40 32.51 3.14
C THR A 240 -8.00 32.99 2.75
N ARG A 241 -7.67 32.81 1.48
CA ARG A 241 -6.48 33.38 0.84
C ARG A 241 -6.88 34.30 -0.30
N CYS A 242 -5.98 35.20 -0.68
CA CYS A 242 -6.13 35.95 -1.91
C CYS A 242 -5.90 35.05 -3.13
N LYS A 243 -6.60 35.34 -4.21
CA LYS A 243 -6.34 34.73 -5.52
C LYS A 243 -4.98 35.20 -6.03
N GLY A 244 -4.17 34.26 -6.53
CA GLY A 244 -2.83 34.56 -7.01
C GLY A 244 -1.84 34.94 -5.92
N HIS A 245 -2.07 34.49 -4.67
CA HIS A 245 -1.16 34.76 -3.54
C HIS A 245 0.23 34.10 -3.64
N GLY A 246 0.50 33.35 -4.71
CA GLY A 246 1.75 32.62 -4.91
C GLY A 246 1.76 31.22 -4.29
N VAL A 247 2.79 30.46 -4.61
CA VAL A 247 3.09 29.17 -3.97
C VAL A 247 4.52 29.24 -3.46
N TYR A 248 4.73 28.86 -2.20
CA TYR A 248 6.03 28.98 -1.55
C TYR A 248 7.14 28.28 -2.35
N LYS A 249 8.24 29.01 -2.62
CA LYS A 249 9.39 28.59 -3.43
C LYS A 249 9.12 28.29 -4.91
N GLU A 250 7.89 28.49 -5.37
CA GLU A 250 7.50 28.30 -6.76
C GLU A 250 7.42 29.63 -7.52
N VAL A 251 7.45 29.53 -8.85
CA VAL A 251 7.30 30.68 -9.74
C VAL A 251 5.84 30.80 -10.18
N THR A 252 5.23 31.96 -9.93
CA THR A 252 3.84 32.26 -10.31
C THR A 252 3.76 33.56 -11.10
N ARG A 253 2.59 33.84 -11.69
CA ARG A 253 2.35 35.00 -12.54
C ARG A 253 1.80 36.17 -11.74
N TRP A 254 2.14 37.39 -12.16
CA TRP A 254 1.55 38.61 -11.63
C TRP A 254 1.14 39.58 -12.74
N ASN A 255 0.24 40.49 -12.41
CA ASN A 255 -0.31 41.51 -13.29
C ASN A 255 -0.54 42.82 -12.52
N ALA A 256 0.03 43.91 -13.03
CA ALA A 256 -0.21 45.26 -12.52
C ALA A 256 -1.53 45.80 -13.09
N VAL A 257 -2.55 45.97 -12.24
CA VAL A 257 -3.93 46.14 -12.74
C VAL A 257 -4.18 47.49 -13.40
N ASP A 258 -3.53 48.56 -12.95
CA ASP A 258 -3.69 49.91 -13.49
C ASP A 258 -2.62 50.25 -14.57
N VAL A 259 -1.70 49.34 -14.87
CA VAL A 259 -0.65 49.52 -15.87
C VAL A 259 -0.85 48.52 -17.03
N PRO A 260 -1.37 48.97 -18.18
CA PRO A 260 -1.69 48.08 -19.30
C PRO A 260 -0.50 47.23 -19.74
N TYR A 261 -0.74 45.92 -19.88
CA TYR A 261 0.24 44.93 -20.34
C TYR A 261 1.49 44.75 -19.44
N CYS A 262 1.52 45.39 -18.26
CA CYS A 262 2.58 45.20 -17.29
C CYS A 262 2.32 43.92 -16.48
N THR A 263 2.98 42.85 -16.89
CA THR A 263 2.86 41.50 -16.32
C THR A 263 4.24 40.87 -16.15
N GLY A 264 4.31 39.79 -15.40
CA GLY A 264 5.57 39.06 -15.28
C GLY A 264 5.48 37.81 -14.42
N LEU A 265 6.64 37.31 -14.07
CA LEU A 265 6.82 36.16 -13.17
C LEU A 265 7.51 36.61 -11.90
N TRP A 266 7.11 36.01 -10.78
CA TRP A 266 7.76 36.20 -9.49
C TRP A 266 7.94 34.87 -8.78
N ARG A 267 8.87 34.80 -7.83
CA ARG A 267 9.06 33.65 -6.95
C ARG A 267 8.76 34.06 -5.52
N GLN A 268 7.96 33.27 -4.82
CA GLN A 268 7.69 33.50 -3.41
C GLN A 268 8.88 33.03 -2.56
N GLU A 269 9.47 33.95 -1.77
CA GLU A 269 10.66 33.66 -0.95
C GLU A 269 10.33 33.32 0.49
N THR A 270 9.25 33.88 1.02
CA THR A 270 8.81 33.66 2.41
C THR A 270 7.45 33.00 2.41
N GLU A 271 7.21 32.12 3.39
CA GLU A 271 5.85 31.63 3.63
C GLU A 271 4.95 32.81 4.03
N PRO A 272 3.64 32.76 3.70
CA PRO A 272 2.70 33.81 4.11
C PRO A 272 2.60 33.84 5.65
N THR A 273 2.88 34.99 6.24
CA THR A 273 2.78 35.20 7.70
C THR A 273 1.84 36.35 7.99
N ASP A 274 1.27 36.39 9.19
CA ASP A 274 0.40 37.50 9.62
C ASP A 274 1.26 38.77 9.78
N CYS A 275 1.31 39.57 8.72
CA CYS A 275 2.15 40.75 8.59
C CYS A 275 1.52 41.78 7.64
N VAL A 276 2.04 43.00 7.73
CA VAL A 276 1.60 44.15 6.94
C VAL A 276 2.82 44.69 6.20
N CYS A 277 2.67 44.96 4.91
CA CYS A 277 3.73 45.60 4.13
C CYS A 277 3.80 47.10 4.48
N ASP A 278 5.01 47.64 4.51
CA ASP A 278 5.21 49.06 4.79
C ASP A 278 4.72 49.91 3.62
N VAL A 279 3.60 50.61 3.82
CA VAL A 279 2.88 51.40 2.81
C VAL A 279 3.67 52.60 2.30
N ASP A 280 4.71 53.03 3.00
CA ASP A 280 5.54 54.16 2.58
C ASP A 280 6.71 53.71 1.70
N LEU A 281 6.93 52.41 1.57
CA LEU A 281 7.91 51.85 0.65
C LEU A 281 7.30 51.59 -0.74
N LYS A 282 8.07 51.92 -1.77
CA LYS A 282 7.67 51.73 -3.18
C LYS A 282 7.70 50.27 -3.63
N ASP A 283 8.30 49.37 -2.85
CA ASP A 283 8.36 47.93 -3.10
C ASP A 283 7.23 47.17 -2.38
N SER A 284 6.24 47.87 -1.84
CA SER A 284 5.09 47.31 -1.13
C SER A 284 3.83 47.36 -1.98
N PHE A 285 3.14 46.22 -2.05
CA PHE A 285 1.96 46.01 -2.89
C PHE A 285 0.85 45.28 -2.13
N ILE A 286 -0.36 45.35 -2.65
CA ILE A 286 -1.53 44.59 -2.20
C ILE A 286 -2.07 43.72 -3.31
N LEU A 287 -2.60 42.55 -2.95
CA LEU A 287 -3.44 41.72 -3.82
C LEU A 287 -4.87 42.24 -3.83
N ILE A 288 -5.52 42.18 -4.99
CA ILE A 288 -6.91 42.62 -5.19
C ILE A 288 -7.80 41.54 -5.83
#